data_AF-A0A812XB88-F1
#
_entry.id   AF-A0A812XB88-F1
#
_cell.length_a   1.000
_cell.length_b   1.000
_cell.length_c   1.000
_cell.angle_alpha   90.00
_cell.angle_beta   90.00
_cell.angle_gamma   90.00
#
_symmetry.space_group_name_H-M   'P 1'
#
loop_
_entity.id
_entity.type
_entity.pdbx_description
1 polymer ?
#
loop_
_entity_poly.entity_id
_entity_poly.type
_entity_poly.pdbx_seq_one_letter_code
_entity_poly.pdbx_strand_id
1 'polypeptide(L)'
;LSGGFAGWASQKAEACERSYETFLNSTSCAKDAACWKDGEKPCSCLMKMDMDELLKAQSASGFFAAPTVDGVNLPYAPTDALKAKKVHRDVPIIIGTAIEDSFVDIGANAEMDDFKQWLATVLPEGKVSEVFNKYKESLSEQNLYDKANKFSHEGWSPAYWAARR
;
A
#
# COMPACT_ATOMS: atom_id res chain seq x y z
N LEU A 1 -14.08 -3.95 -4.83
CA LEU A 1 -13.15 -4.37 -5.90
C LEU A 1 -11.74 -4.06 -5.40
N SER A 2 -10.76 -4.95 -5.61
CA SER A 2 -9.36 -4.75 -5.18
C SER A 2 -9.14 -4.52 -3.67
N GLY A 3 -10.06 -5.05 -2.86
CA GLY A 3 -10.03 -4.92 -1.41
C GLY A 3 -10.85 -6.03 -0.76
N GLY A 4 -10.56 -6.33 0.49
CA GLY A 4 -11.22 -7.41 1.21
C GLY A 4 -10.82 -7.48 2.68
N PHE A 5 -11.03 -8.65 3.30
CA PHE A 5 -10.60 -8.93 4.66
C PHE A 5 -9.07 -9.12 4.69
N ALA A 6 -8.35 -8.00 4.64
CA ALA A 6 -6.90 -7.96 4.57
C ALA A 6 -6.29 -7.39 5.86
N GLY A 7 -5.06 -7.80 6.17
CA GLY A 7 -4.34 -7.32 7.37
C GLY A 7 -4.01 -5.83 7.35
N TRP A 8 -3.91 -5.23 6.16
CA TRP A 8 -3.64 -3.79 5.99
C TRP A 8 -4.91 -2.92 6.09
N ALA A 9 -6.10 -3.52 6.01
CA ALA A 9 -7.36 -2.78 5.97
C ALA A 9 -7.77 -2.20 7.33
N SER A 10 -7.04 -2.52 8.40
CA SER A 10 -7.20 -1.95 9.73
C SER A 10 -5.88 -1.95 10.47
N GLN A 11 -5.73 -1.08 11.46
CA GLN A 11 -4.59 -1.03 12.37
C GLN A 11 -5.02 -1.30 13.81
N LYS A 12 -4.13 -1.89 14.61
CA LYS A 12 -4.33 -1.96 16.06
C LYS A 12 -4.14 -0.57 16.68
N ALA A 13 -4.83 -0.28 17.78
CA ALA A 13 -4.72 1.00 18.48
C ALA A 13 -3.27 1.38 18.80
N GLU A 14 -2.46 0.44 19.30
CA GLU A 14 -1.06 0.71 19.63
C GLU A 14 -0.21 1.01 18.39
N ALA A 15 -0.56 0.45 17.23
CA ALA A 15 0.10 0.76 15.97
C ALA A 15 -0.28 2.16 15.47
N CYS A 16 -1.56 2.55 15.59
CA CYS A 16 -2.03 3.89 15.26
C CYS A 16 -1.35 4.95 16.14
N GLU A 17 -1.15 4.69 17.43
CA GLU A 17 -0.45 5.60 18.34
C GLU A 17 1.00 5.81 17.90
N ARG A 18 1.76 4.74 17.64
CA ARG A 18 3.13 4.86 17.11
C ARG A 18 3.21 5.58 15.76
N SER A 19 2.25 5.32 14.86
CA SER A 19 2.17 6.04 13.59
C SER A 19 1.89 7.53 13.81
N TYR A 20 0.98 7.87 14.74
CA TYR A 20 0.71 9.26 15.11
C TYR A 20 1.95 9.94 15.72
N GLU A 21 2.70 9.28 16.60
CA GLU A 21 3.96 9.82 17.15
C GLU A 21 4.99 10.09 16.05
N THR A 22 5.14 9.16 15.11
CA THR A 22 6.05 9.31 13.97
C THR A 22 5.66 10.48 13.08
N PHE A 23 4.36 10.64 12.83
CA PHE A 23 3.80 11.78 12.11
C PHE A 23 4.01 13.09 12.87
N LEU A 24 3.71 13.12 14.18
CA LEU A 24 3.86 14.32 14.98
C LEU A 24 5.32 14.78 15.01
N ASN A 25 6.26 13.84 15.11
CA ASN A 25 7.70 14.10 15.04
C ASN A 25 8.18 14.63 13.67
N SER A 26 7.43 14.42 12.58
CA SER A 26 7.73 15.01 11.26
C SER A 26 7.12 16.40 11.06
N THR A 27 6.40 16.93 12.06
CA THR A 27 5.80 18.27 12.04
C THR A 27 6.51 19.24 12.99
N SER A 28 6.22 20.54 12.85
CA SER A 28 6.62 21.56 13.82
C SER A 28 5.92 21.41 15.18
N CYS A 29 4.85 20.61 15.27
CA CYS A 29 4.06 20.38 16.48
C CYS A 29 4.69 19.36 17.45
N ALA A 30 5.81 18.73 17.10
CA ALA A 30 6.49 17.74 17.95
C ALA A 30 6.81 18.22 19.37
N LYS A 31 6.98 19.54 19.56
CA LYS A 31 7.31 20.15 20.84
C LYS A 31 6.10 20.64 21.63
N ASP A 32 4.89 20.56 21.07
CA ASP A 32 3.68 21.00 21.76
C ASP A 32 3.23 19.94 22.77
N ALA A 33 3.35 20.27 24.06
CA ALA A 33 2.97 19.38 25.15
C ALA A 33 1.49 18.95 25.10
N ALA A 34 0.59 19.78 24.55
CA ALA A 34 -0.82 19.43 24.40
C ALA A 34 -1.01 18.24 23.44
N CYS A 35 -0.11 18.06 22.48
CA CYS A 35 -0.18 16.99 21.48
C CYS A 35 0.28 15.62 22.00
N TRP A 36 0.93 15.61 23.16
CA TRP A 36 1.42 14.42 23.87
C TRP A 36 0.61 14.08 25.12
N LYS A 37 -0.32 14.95 25.52
CA LYS A 37 -1.11 14.76 26.73
C LYS A 37 -2.27 13.81 26.46
N ASP A 38 -2.32 12.72 27.21
CA ASP A 38 -3.43 11.77 27.17
C ASP A 38 -4.78 12.47 27.36
N GLY A 39 -5.72 12.21 26.43
CA GLY A 39 -7.09 12.72 26.47
C GLY A 39 -7.31 14.11 25.84
N GLU A 40 -6.27 14.89 25.55
CA GLU A 40 -6.40 16.15 24.79
C GLU A 40 -6.27 15.88 23.27
N LYS A 41 -7.21 15.09 22.75
CA LYS A 41 -7.38 14.89 21.30
C LYS A 41 -8.58 15.71 20.82
N PRO A 42 -8.48 16.44 19.69
CA PRO A 42 -7.33 16.51 18.77
C PRO A 42 -6.23 17.50 19.21
N CYS A 43 -4.98 17.20 18.86
CA CYS A 43 -3.84 18.10 19.03
C CYS A 43 -4.09 19.43 18.30
N SER A 44 -4.25 20.51 19.08
CA SER A 44 -4.68 21.80 18.53
C SER A 44 -3.64 22.45 17.59
N CYS A 45 -2.35 22.11 17.75
CA CYS A 45 -1.30 22.55 16.83
C CYS A 45 -1.50 21.96 15.43
N LEU A 46 -1.72 20.64 15.32
CA LEU A 46 -1.97 19.97 14.04
C LEU A 46 -3.22 20.52 13.35
N MET A 47 -4.26 20.88 14.12
CA MET A 47 -5.51 21.44 13.57
C MET A 47 -5.35 22.84 12.97
N LYS A 48 -4.23 23.53 13.25
CA LYS A 48 -3.93 24.87 12.72
C LYS A 48 -2.90 24.83 11.59
N MET A 49 -2.29 23.67 11.31
CA MET A 49 -1.32 23.54 10.23
C MET A 49 -2.00 23.63 8.88
N ASP A 50 -1.27 24.17 7.91
CA ASP A 50 -1.71 24.18 6.52
C ASP A 50 -1.71 22.76 5.94
N MET A 51 -2.65 22.50 5.04
CA MET A 51 -2.82 21.17 4.43
C MET A 51 -1.53 20.69 3.72
N ASP A 52 -0.82 21.59 3.04
CA ASP A 52 0.42 21.26 2.34
C ASP A 52 1.53 20.81 3.31
N GLU A 53 1.56 21.37 4.52
CA GLU A 53 2.52 20.96 5.55
C GLU A 53 2.15 19.58 6.12
N LEU A 54 0.86 19.33 6.33
CA LEU A 54 0.35 18.02 6.77
C LEU A 54 0.67 16.92 5.75
N LEU A 55 0.48 17.19 4.46
CA LEU A 55 0.77 16.23 3.38
C LEU A 55 2.28 15.96 3.25
N LYS A 56 3.12 16.98 3.38
CA LYS A 56 4.58 16.81 3.42
C LYS A 56 5.01 15.97 4.62
N ALA A 57 4.47 16.25 5.80
CA ALA A 57 4.73 15.49 7.02
C ALA A 57 4.26 14.02 6.90
N GLN A 58 3.11 13.78 6.29
CA GLN A 58 2.59 12.43 6.01
C GLN A 58 3.55 11.66 5.09
N SER A 59 3.99 12.30 4.02
CA SER A 59 4.90 11.70 3.04
C SER A 59 6.26 11.38 3.65
N ALA A 60 6.81 12.31 4.45
CA ALA A 60 8.10 12.15 5.12
C ALA A 60 8.08 11.08 6.23
N SER A 61 6.95 10.92 6.93
CA SER A 61 6.80 9.93 8.01
C SER A 61 6.39 8.54 7.51
N GLY A 62 5.98 8.41 6.25
CA GLY A 62 5.33 7.20 5.75
C GLY A 62 4.01 6.92 6.47
N PHE A 63 3.36 7.95 7.02
CA PHE A 63 2.13 7.78 7.78
C PHE A 63 0.99 7.29 6.88
N PHE A 64 0.38 6.18 7.29
CA PHE A 64 -0.77 5.59 6.64
C PHE A 64 -1.93 5.53 7.62
N ALA A 65 -3.00 6.27 7.30
CA ALA A 65 -4.24 6.23 8.05
C ALA A 65 -5.08 5.02 7.61
N ALA A 66 -5.45 4.17 8.56
CA ALA A 66 -6.39 3.09 8.37
C ALA A 66 -7.42 3.08 9.51
N PRO A 67 -8.59 2.44 9.34
CA PRO A 67 -9.51 2.20 10.45
C PRO A 67 -8.81 1.51 11.63
N THR A 68 -9.03 2.04 12.84
CA THR A 68 -8.47 1.46 14.06
C THR A 68 -9.39 0.38 14.62
N VAL A 69 -8.83 -0.76 15.01
CA VAL A 69 -9.52 -1.77 15.83
C VAL A 69 -9.62 -1.23 17.25
N ASP A 70 -10.73 -0.57 17.55
CA ASP A 70 -10.96 0.19 18.79
C ASP A 70 -11.79 -0.57 19.84
N GLY A 71 -12.29 -1.76 19.50
CA GLY A 71 -13.13 -2.55 20.40
C GLY A 71 -14.60 -2.09 20.47
N VAL A 72 -14.94 -0.94 19.87
CA VAL A 72 -16.26 -0.31 19.96
C VAL A 72 -16.91 -0.22 18.57
N ASN A 73 -16.35 0.58 17.67
CA ASN A 73 -16.84 0.73 16.30
C ASN A 73 -16.31 -0.40 15.41
N LEU A 74 -15.05 -0.78 15.61
CA LEU A 74 -14.41 -1.90 14.95
C LEU A 74 -13.88 -2.87 16.01
N PRO A 75 -14.72 -3.81 16.48
CA PRO A 75 -14.35 -4.73 17.56
C PRO A 75 -13.35 -5.81 17.15
N TYR A 76 -13.18 -6.04 15.84
CA TYR A 76 -12.29 -7.06 15.29
C TYR A 76 -11.54 -6.53 14.08
N ALA A 77 -10.30 -6.95 13.92
CA ALA A 77 -9.63 -6.84 12.63
C ALA A 77 -10.43 -7.61 11.56
N PRO A 78 -10.46 -7.18 10.29
CA PRO A 78 -11.27 -7.80 9.24
C PRO A 78 -11.05 -9.32 9.10
N THR A 79 -9.79 -9.76 9.09
CA THR A 79 -9.43 -11.18 8.99
C THR A 79 -9.95 -12.01 10.19
N ASP A 80 -9.92 -11.43 11.38
CA ASP A 80 -10.38 -12.08 12.60
C ASP A 80 -11.91 -12.11 12.67
N ALA A 81 -12.58 -11.04 12.24
CA ALA A 81 -14.04 -11.00 12.11
C ALA A 81 -14.55 -12.12 11.20
N LEU A 82 -13.88 -12.32 10.06
CA LEU A 82 -14.22 -13.38 9.11
C LEU A 82 -14.07 -14.77 9.74
N LYS A 83 -12.93 -15.05 10.40
CA LYS A 83 -12.65 -16.33 11.08
C LYS A 83 -13.65 -16.61 12.20
N ALA A 84 -13.96 -15.59 13.00
CA ALA A 84 -14.91 -15.67 14.11
C ALA A 84 -16.39 -15.67 13.65
N LYS A 85 -16.65 -15.63 12.35
CA LYS A 85 -18.00 -15.54 11.76
C LYS A 85 -18.79 -14.32 12.25
N LYS A 86 -18.11 -13.22 12.57
CA LYS A 86 -18.67 -11.94 13.01
C LYS A 86 -18.90 -10.97 11.84
N VAL A 87 -19.17 -11.52 10.66
CA VAL A 87 -19.47 -10.77 9.42
C VAL A 87 -20.91 -11.06 9.00
N HIS A 88 -21.57 -10.09 8.37
CA HIS A 88 -22.87 -10.32 7.75
C HIS A 88 -22.75 -11.36 6.64
N ARG A 89 -23.64 -12.36 6.63
CA ARG A 89 -23.64 -13.47 5.66
C ARG A 89 -24.83 -13.48 4.71
N ASP A 90 -25.84 -12.66 5.00
CA ASP A 90 -27.10 -12.64 4.25
C ASP A 90 -27.09 -11.64 3.08
N VAL A 91 -25.98 -10.93 2.89
CA VAL A 91 -25.79 -9.96 1.83
C VAL A 91 -24.93 -10.60 0.74
N PRO A 92 -25.48 -10.86 -0.45
CA PRO A 92 -24.67 -11.30 -1.58
C PRO A 92 -23.65 -10.21 -1.94
N ILE A 93 -22.39 -10.61 -2.07
CA ILE A 93 -21.31 -9.71 -2.50
C ILE A 93 -20.65 -10.25 -3.76
N ILE A 94 -20.33 -9.35 -4.69
CA ILE A 94 -19.48 -9.65 -5.83
C ILE A 94 -18.11 -9.06 -5.52
N ILE A 95 -17.12 -9.94 -5.43
CA ILE A 95 -15.71 -9.58 -5.20
C ILE A 95 -14.91 -9.87 -6.46
N GLY A 96 -13.96 -8.98 -6.74
CA GLY A 96 -13.07 -9.07 -7.88
C GLY A 96 -11.82 -8.22 -7.60
N THR A 97 -10.73 -8.60 -8.23
CA THR A 97 -9.44 -7.92 -8.21
C THR A 97 -9.00 -7.72 -9.66
N ALA A 98 -8.17 -6.71 -9.90
CA ALA A 98 -7.45 -6.62 -11.16
C ALA A 98 -6.33 -7.68 -11.17
N ILE A 99 -5.92 -8.12 -12.36
CA ILE A 99 -4.70 -8.95 -12.48
C ILE A 99 -3.48 -8.17 -11.95
N GLU A 100 -3.51 -6.84 -12.04
CA GLU A 100 -2.39 -5.94 -11.76
C GLU A 100 -2.77 -4.88 -10.70
N ASP A 101 -3.08 -5.33 -9.49
CA ASP A 101 -3.52 -4.45 -8.38
C ASP A 101 -2.37 -3.76 -7.62
N SER A 102 -1.12 -4.06 -7.99
CA SER A 102 0.08 -3.48 -7.39
C SER A 102 0.78 -2.48 -8.32
N PHE A 103 1.02 -1.27 -7.81
CA PHE A 103 1.78 -0.22 -8.49
C PHE A 103 3.28 -0.39 -8.23
N VAL A 104 3.87 -1.50 -8.68
CA VAL A 104 5.33 -1.56 -8.73
C VAL A 104 5.78 -0.54 -9.78
N ASP A 105 6.42 0.53 -9.31
CA ASP A 105 7.01 1.56 -10.16
C ASP A 105 8.53 1.42 -10.12
N ILE A 106 9.11 0.81 -11.16
CA ILE A 106 10.56 0.76 -11.37
C ILE A 106 11.07 1.94 -12.21
N GLY A 107 10.20 2.92 -12.51
CA GLY A 107 10.49 4.09 -13.33
C GLY A 107 9.99 3.96 -14.77
N ALA A 108 9.55 5.08 -15.36
CA ALA A 108 8.96 5.12 -16.71
C ALA A 108 9.90 4.63 -17.83
N ASN A 109 11.20 4.84 -17.63
CA ASN A 109 12.26 4.47 -18.57
C ASN A 109 13.05 3.24 -18.12
N ALA A 110 12.50 2.43 -17.21
CA ALA A 110 13.19 1.26 -16.69
C ALA A 110 13.59 0.29 -17.80
N GLU A 111 14.76 -0.29 -17.69
CA GLU A 111 15.27 -1.34 -18.57
C GLU A 111 15.19 -2.72 -17.90
N MET A 112 15.52 -3.79 -18.64
CA MET A 112 15.46 -5.16 -18.10
C MET A 112 16.36 -5.36 -16.87
N ASP A 113 17.46 -4.63 -16.78
CA ASP A 113 18.36 -4.70 -15.63
C ASP A 113 17.70 -4.10 -14.37
N ASP A 114 16.89 -3.06 -14.50
CA ASP A 114 16.11 -2.48 -13.40
C ASP A 114 15.05 -3.48 -12.88
N PHE A 115 14.37 -4.18 -13.79
CA PHE A 115 13.46 -5.26 -13.43
C PHE A 115 14.18 -6.40 -12.69
N LYS A 116 15.38 -6.79 -13.15
CA LYS A 116 16.19 -7.83 -12.49
C LYS A 116 16.66 -7.39 -11.10
N GLN A 117 17.03 -6.12 -10.94
CA GLN A 117 17.38 -5.54 -9.64
C GLN A 117 16.17 -5.52 -8.70
N TRP A 118 15.00 -5.12 -9.20
CA TRP A 118 13.76 -5.18 -8.42
C TRP A 118 13.43 -6.59 -7.96
N LEU A 119 13.54 -7.61 -8.83
CA LEU A 119 13.34 -9.01 -8.47
C LEU A 119 14.26 -9.45 -7.32
N ALA A 120 15.50 -8.95 -7.27
CA ALA A 120 16.43 -9.23 -6.17
C ALA A 120 16.00 -8.63 -4.81
N THR A 121 15.11 -7.65 -4.80
CA THR A 121 14.55 -7.06 -3.56
C THR A 121 13.35 -7.83 -3.02
N VAL A 122 12.62 -8.55 -3.88
CA VAL A 122 11.35 -9.22 -3.53
C VAL A 122 11.45 -10.74 -3.52
N LEU A 123 12.47 -11.34 -4.14
CA LEU A 123 12.67 -12.78 -4.19
C LEU A 123 13.87 -13.21 -3.34
N PRO A 124 13.84 -14.44 -2.80
CA PRO A 124 15.01 -15.05 -2.17
C PRO A 124 16.21 -15.16 -3.12
N GLU A 125 17.41 -15.10 -2.55
CA GLU A 125 18.66 -15.31 -3.29
C GLU A 125 18.63 -16.65 -4.05
N GLY A 126 19.05 -16.64 -5.31
CA GLY A 126 19.01 -17.81 -6.20
C GLY A 126 17.70 -18.00 -6.98
N LYS A 127 16.59 -17.31 -6.62
CA LYS A 127 15.33 -17.36 -7.38
C LYS A 127 15.21 -16.28 -8.46
N VAL A 128 15.98 -15.21 -8.32
CA VAL A 128 15.99 -14.06 -9.25
C VAL A 128 16.23 -14.51 -10.70
N SER A 129 17.30 -15.27 -10.95
CA SER A 129 17.66 -15.70 -12.31
C SER A 129 16.63 -16.65 -12.92
N GLU A 130 16.03 -17.53 -12.12
CA GLU A 130 14.99 -18.46 -12.57
C GLU A 130 13.75 -17.69 -13.04
N VAL A 131 13.27 -16.75 -12.22
CA VAL A 131 12.07 -15.95 -12.51
C VAL A 131 12.33 -14.98 -13.66
N PHE A 132 13.49 -14.33 -13.68
CA PHE A 132 13.88 -13.43 -14.75
C PHE A 132 13.98 -14.14 -16.11
N ASN A 133 14.55 -15.35 -16.16
CA ASN A 133 14.64 -16.13 -17.39
C ASN A 133 13.26 -16.60 -17.87
N LYS A 134 12.40 -17.09 -16.96
CA LYS A 134 11.01 -17.44 -17.28
C LYS A 134 10.24 -16.23 -17.83
N TYR A 135 10.43 -15.05 -17.24
CA TYR A 135 9.87 -13.82 -17.76
C TYR A 135 10.37 -13.55 -19.18
N LYS A 136 11.68 -13.54 -19.40
CA LYS A 136 12.31 -13.31 -20.71
C LYS A 136 11.82 -14.29 -21.78
N GLU A 137 11.66 -15.56 -21.44
CA GLU A 137 11.12 -16.61 -22.32
C GLU A 137 9.63 -16.41 -22.63
N SER A 138 8.88 -15.80 -21.71
CA SER A 138 7.47 -15.45 -21.91
C SER A 138 7.25 -14.19 -22.75
N LEU A 139 8.32 -13.40 -23.01
CA LEU A 139 8.32 -12.21 -23.88
C LEU A 139 8.24 -12.59 -25.36
N SER A 140 7.10 -13.10 -25.80
CA SER A 140 6.73 -13.03 -27.21
C SER A 140 6.07 -11.67 -27.48
N GLU A 141 6.19 -11.14 -28.71
CA GLU A 141 5.44 -9.94 -29.14
C GLU A 141 3.94 -10.08 -28.88
N GLN A 142 3.43 -11.32 -28.89
CA GLN A 142 2.03 -11.66 -28.68
C GLN A 142 1.60 -11.60 -27.20
N ASN A 143 2.51 -11.87 -26.27
CA ASN A 143 2.24 -11.91 -24.82
C ASN A 143 2.53 -10.58 -24.12
N LEU A 144 3.45 -9.78 -24.65
CA LEU A 144 3.75 -8.41 -24.19
C LEU A 144 2.73 -7.39 -24.72
N TYR A 145 2.27 -7.61 -25.95
CA TYR A 145 1.32 -6.75 -26.63
C TYR A 145 0.12 -7.58 -27.05
N ASP A 146 -0.65 -8.03 -26.08
CA ASP A 146 -1.98 -8.54 -26.38
C ASP A 146 -2.72 -7.40 -27.10
N LYS A 147 -2.97 -7.56 -28.41
CA LYS A 147 -3.35 -6.46 -29.32
C LYS A 147 -4.57 -5.67 -28.84
N ALA A 148 -5.40 -6.29 -28.00
CA ALA A 148 -6.57 -5.68 -27.37
C ALA A 148 -6.22 -4.58 -26.32
N ASN A 149 -5.05 -4.64 -25.68
CA ASN A 149 -4.65 -3.75 -24.58
C ASN A 149 -3.50 -2.80 -24.95
N LYS A 150 -3.13 -2.71 -26.24
CA LYS A 150 -2.00 -1.89 -26.71
C LYS A 150 -2.10 -0.43 -26.25
N PHE A 151 -3.31 0.13 -26.21
CA PHE A 151 -3.55 1.52 -25.77
C PHE A 151 -3.23 1.73 -24.28
N SER A 152 -3.41 0.69 -23.45
CA SER A 152 -3.10 0.74 -22.02
C SER A 152 -1.60 0.77 -21.72
N HIS A 153 -0.75 0.44 -22.70
CA HIS A 153 0.71 0.32 -22.56
C HIS A 153 1.48 1.46 -23.25
N GLU A 154 0.80 2.43 -23.88
CA GLU A 154 1.47 3.57 -24.52
C GLU A 154 2.15 4.47 -23.47
N GLY A 155 3.42 4.81 -23.69
CA GLY A 155 4.21 5.73 -22.85
C GLY A 155 5.09 5.09 -21.77
N TRP A 156 5.10 3.76 -21.62
CA TRP A 156 5.86 3.06 -20.57
C TRP A 156 6.68 1.88 -21.14
N SER A 157 7.82 1.57 -20.53
CA SER A 157 8.76 0.56 -21.05
C SER A 157 8.27 -0.90 -20.86
N PRO A 158 8.78 -1.88 -21.63
CA PRO A 158 8.52 -3.30 -21.38
C PRO A 158 8.98 -3.80 -20.01
N ALA A 159 9.96 -3.14 -19.38
CA ALA A 159 10.42 -3.45 -18.02
C ALA A 159 9.40 -3.02 -16.97
N TYR A 160 8.82 -1.83 -17.15
CA TYR A 160 7.78 -1.31 -16.29
C TYR A 160 6.58 -2.27 -16.21
N TRP A 161 6.16 -2.80 -17.37
CA TRP A 161 5.10 -3.81 -17.42
C TRP A 161 5.53 -5.19 -16.91
N ALA A 162 6.82 -5.53 -17.00
CA ALA A 162 7.39 -6.73 -16.38
C ALA A 162 7.17 -6.77 -14.88
N ALA A 163 7.46 -5.65 -14.22
CA ALA A 163 7.41 -5.51 -12.77
C ALA A 163 5.98 -5.54 -12.21
N ARG A 164 4.98 -5.37 -13.08
CA ARG A 164 3.56 -5.39 -12.73
C ARG A 164 2.89 -6.76 -12.93
N ARG A 165 3.60 -7.75 -13.50
CA ARG A 165 3.15 -9.15 -13.65
C ARG A 165 3.79 -10.06 -12.61
#